data_AF-A0A7R9QF37-F1
#
_entry.id   AF-A0A7R9QF37-F1
#
_cell.length_a   1.000
_cell.length_b   1.000
_cell.length_c   1.000
_cell.angle_alpha   90.00
_cell.angle_beta   90.00
_cell.angle_gamma   90.00
#
_symmetry.space_group_name_H-M   'P 1'
#
loop_
_entity.id
_entity.type
_entity.pdbx_description
1 polymer ?
#
loop_
_entity_poly.entity_id
_entity_poly.type
_entity_poly.pdbx_seq_one_letter_code
_entity_poly.pdbx_strand_id
1 'polypeptide(L)' 'MLSKTLIQLNNCLQLTDKSWTSCHDVNTISSIDIAPCAAEPCAFKRGTTVAVTGLFTPSSAAQSCRMEMKAELG' A
#
# COMPACT_ATOMS: atom_id res chain seq x y z
N MET A 1 -37.14 -10.15 17.63
CA MET A 1 -36.34 -8.92 17.41
C MET A 1 -34.87 -9.26 17.62
N LEU A 2 -34.16 -9.72 16.57
CA LEU A 2 -32.73 -10.03 16.60
C LEU A 2 -32.24 -10.02 15.14
N SER A 3 -32.06 -8.84 14.54
CA SER A 3 -31.42 -8.72 13.21
C SER A 3 -31.13 -7.26 12.85
N LYS A 4 -30.37 -6.54 13.68
CA LYS A 4 -29.82 -5.23 13.28
C LYS A 4 -28.30 -5.10 13.52
N THR A 5 -27.68 -6.08 14.16
CA THR A 5 -26.27 -5.99 14.60
C THR A 5 -25.26 -6.70 13.69
N LEU A 6 -25.71 -7.39 12.62
CA LEU A 6 -24.81 -8.19 11.76
C LEU A 6 -24.47 -7.56 10.40
N ILE A 7 -24.96 -6.35 10.09
CA ILE A 7 -24.67 -5.69 8.79
C ILE A 7 -23.52 -4.68 8.90
N GLN A 8 -23.07 -4.33 10.12
CA GLN A 8 -22.04 -3.29 10.31
C GLN A 8 -20.58 -3.76 10.20
N LEU A 9 -20.31 -5.04 9.93
CA LEU A 9 -18.93 -5.55 9.86
C LEU A 9 -18.34 -5.67 8.44
N ASN A 10 -19.12 -5.36 7.39
CA ASN A 10 -18.61 -5.41 6.00
C ASN A 10 -17.92 -4.13 5.51
N ASN A 11 -17.86 -3.07 6.32
CA ASN A 11 -17.25 -1.80 5.91
C ASN A 11 -15.86 -1.54 6.54
N CYS A 12 -15.26 -2.53 7.22
CA CYS A 12 -13.92 -2.39 7.79
C CYS A 12 -12.77 -2.76 6.83
N LEU A 13 -13.05 -3.10 5.58
CA LEU A 13 -12.04 -3.60 4.64
C LEU A 13 -11.99 -2.80 3.34
N GLN A 14 -11.90 -1.48 3.46
CA GLN A 14 -11.53 -0.57 2.36
C GLN A 14 -10.50 0.46 2.88
N LEU A 15 -9.55 0.01 3.71
CA LEU A 15 -8.39 0.79 4.17
C LEU A 15 -7.14 0.57 3.28
N THR A 16 -7.30 -0.10 2.14
CA THR A 16 -6.18 -0.72 1.40
C THR A 16 -5.69 0.02 0.17
N ASP A 17 -6.20 1.20 -0.16
CA ASP A 17 -5.49 2.07 -1.10
C ASP A 17 -4.73 3.10 -0.29
N LYS A 18 -3.46 2.79 0.00
CA LYS A 18 -2.54 3.86 0.37
C LYS A 18 -2.47 4.83 -0.79
N SER A 19 -2.64 6.13 -0.57
CA SER A 19 -2.56 7.08 -1.68
C SER A 19 -1.13 7.08 -2.25
N TRP A 20 -0.95 6.57 -3.46
CA TRP A 20 0.31 6.58 -4.18
C TRP A 20 0.15 7.26 -5.53
N THR A 21 1.23 7.88 -5.99
CA THR A 21 1.28 8.54 -7.30
C THR A 21 2.35 7.84 -8.12
N SER A 22 2.01 7.40 -9.33
CA SER A 22 3.02 6.85 -10.23
C SER A 22 4.02 7.93 -10.62
N CYS A 23 5.30 7.61 -10.58
CA CYS A 23 6.37 8.47 -11.10
C CYS A 23 6.72 8.15 -12.58
N HIS A 24 6.23 7.02 -13.12
CA HIS A 24 6.51 6.58 -14.49
C HIS A 24 5.32 5.81 -15.11
N ASP A 25 5.11 5.96 -16.42
CA ASP A 25 3.95 5.39 -17.12
C ASP A 25 4.17 3.99 -17.74
N VAL A 26 5.37 3.42 -17.57
CA VAL A 26 5.80 2.21 -18.31
C VAL A 26 5.36 0.89 -17.69
N ASN A 27 4.92 0.87 -16.44
CA ASN A 27 4.38 -0.30 -15.77
C ASN A 27 3.19 0.10 -14.91
N THR A 28 2.11 -0.68 -14.96
CA THR A 28 0.92 -0.44 -14.16
C THR A 28 1.14 -1.01 -12.77
N ILE A 29 1.36 -0.13 -11.79
CA ILE A 29 1.24 -0.49 -10.37
C ILE A 29 -0.25 -0.70 -10.10
N SER A 30 -0.59 -1.87 -9.57
CA SER A 30 -1.97 -2.24 -9.25
C SER A 30 -2.34 -1.87 -7.82
N SER A 31 -1.39 -2.02 -6.89
CA SER A 31 -1.59 -1.62 -5.49
C SER A 31 -0.26 -1.45 -4.76
N ILE A 32 -0.28 -0.64 -3.71
CA ILE A 32 0.82 -0.53 -2.74
C ILE A 32 0.26 -0.72 -1.34
N ASP A 33 0.83 -1.67 -0.60
CA ASP A 33 0.57 -1.87 0.81
C ASP A 33 1.79 -1.51 1.65
N ILE A 34 1.56 -0.85 2.78
CA ILE A 34 2.61 -0.39 3.69
C ILE A 34 2.26 -0.78 5.11
N ALA A 35 3.13 -1.54 5.76
CA ALA A 35 2.93 -2.03 7.11
C ALA A 35 4.11 -1.68 8.04
N PRO A 36 3.86 -1.23 9.29
CA PRO A 36 2.55 -0.91 9.87
C PRO A 36 2.06 0.49 9.43
N CYS A 37 0.86 0.60 8.86
CA CYS A 37 0.24 1.90 8.61
C CYS A 37 -1.28 1.88 8.84
N ALA A 38 -1.69 2.23 10.06
CA ALA A 38 -3.09 2.19 10.52
C ALA A 38 -3.94 3.36 10.00
N ALA A 39 -3.32 4.49 9.66
CA ALA A 39 -3.99 5.68 9.15
C ALA A 39 -3.07 6.42 8.16
N GLU A 40 -3.66 7.18 7.24
CA GLU A 40 -2.93 8.03 6.30
C GLU A 40 -2.94 9.50 6.75
N PRO A 41 -1.83 10.25 6.58
CA PRO A 41 -0.54 9.81 6.04
C PRO A 41 0.19 8.87 7.00
N CYS A 42 0.94 7.90 6.46
CA CYS A 42 1.67 6.93 7.28
C CYS A 42 2.74 7.62 8.14
N ALA A 43 2.63 7.50 9.46
CA ALA A 43 3.62 8.01 10.40
C ALA A 43 4.41 6.87 11.05
N PHE A 44 5.73 6.89 10.90
CA PHE A 44 6.63 5.87 11.44
C PHE A 44 7.52 6.45 12.52
N LYS A 45 7.82 5.64 13.54
CA LYS A 45 8.85 5.98 14.53
C LYS A 45 10.21 5.51 14.02
N ARG A 46 11.26 6.28 14.35
CA ARG A 46 12.64 5.84 14.08
C ARG A 46 12.90 4.50 14.75
N GLY A 47 13.59 3.61 14.05
CA GLY A 47 13.86 2.24 14.51
C GLY A 47 12.73 1.24 14.22
N THR A 48 11.58 1.68 13.72
CA THR A 48 10.52 0.77 13.25
C THR A 48 10.91 0.18 11.89
N THR A 49 10.80 -1.13 11.74
CA THR A 49 10.88 -1.78 10.42
C THR A 49 9.58 -1.53 9.67
N VAL A 50 9.69 -1.01 8.44
CA VAL A 50 8.54 -0.77 7.54
C VAL A 50 8.64 -1.75 6.38
N ALA A 51 7.56 -2.50 6.16
CA ALA A 51 7.39 -3.35 4.99
C ALA A 51 6.59 -2.60 3.93
N VAL A 52 7.11 -2.59 2.70
CA VAL A 52 6.43 -2.00 1.53
C VAL A 52 6.24 -3.12 0.51
N THR A 53 5.00 -3.36 0.13
CA THR A 53 4.63 -4.39 -0.85
C THR A 53 3.94 -3.72 -2.03
N GLY A 54 4.52 -3.83 -3.21
CA GLY A 54 3.93 -3.33 -4.46
C GLY A 54 3.49 -4.49 -5.34
N LEU A 55 2.22 -4.49 -5.76
CA LEU A 55 1.75 -5.34 -6.84
C LEU A 55 1.80 -4.55 -8.13
N PHE A 56 2.45 -5.10 -9.16
CA PHE A 56 2.54 -4.48 -10.47
C PHE A 56 2.41 -5.53 -11.57
N THR A 57 1.90 -5.09 -12.71
CA THR A 57 1.91 -5.89 -13.94
C THR A 57 3.08 -5.41 -14.81
N PRO A 58 4.09 -6.26 -15.06
CA PRO A 58 5.20 -5.88 -15.95
C PRO A 58 4.73 -5.79 -17.40
N SER A 59 5.18 -4.79 -18.14
CA SER A 59 4.91 -4.64 -19.57
C SER A 59 5.71 -5.61 -20.45
N SER A 60 6.80 -6.18 -19.93
CA SER A 60 7.64 -7.17 -20.61
C SER A 60 8.34 -8.10 -19.62
N ALA A 61 8.80 -9.26 -20.09
CA ALA A 61 9.59 -10.16 -19.26
C ALA A 61 10.95 -9.54 -18.92
N ALA A 62 11.32 -9.54 -17.64
CA ALA A 62 12.60 -9.04 -17.16
C ALA A 62 13.38 -10.15 -16.44
N GLN A 63 14.68 -10.26 -16.72
CA GLN A 63 15.57 -11.21 -16.03
C GLN A 63 16.02 -10.70 -14.65
N SER A 64 15.96 -9.38 -14.42
CA SER A 64 16.35 -8.75 -13.18
C SER A 64 15.43 -7.57 -12.87
N CYS A 65 15.16 -7.34 -11.59
CA CYS A 65 14.45 -6.16 -11.10
C CYS A 65 15.36 -5.41 -10.12
N ARG A 66 15.45 -4.09 -10.28
CA ARG A 66 16.12 -3.21 -9.33
C ARG A 66 15.05 -2.45 -8.56
N MET A 67 15.05 -2.61 -7.25
CA MET A 67 14.19 -1.82 -6.35
C MET A 67 15.02 -0.72 -5.70
N GLU A 68 14.53 0.52 -5.77
CA GLU A 68 15.12 1.68 -5.11
C GLU A 68 14.06 2.34 -4.23
N MET A 69 14.41 2.63 -2.99
CA MET A 69 13.56 3.36 -2.05
C MET A 69 14.30 4.61 -1.60
N LYS A 70 13.68 5.77 -1.78
CA LYS A 70 14.19 7.07 -1.35
C LYS A 70 13.24 7.64 -0.29
N ALA A 71 13.81 8.22 0.76
CA ALA A 71 13.06 8.89 1.82
C ALA A 71 13.60 10.30 2.00
N GLU A 72 12.72 11.29 1.93
CA GLU A 72 13.03 12.68 2.26
C GLU A 72 12.56 12.95 3.69
N LEU A 73 13.50 13.33 4.55
CA LEU A 73 13.19 13.76 5.90
C LEU A 73 13.07 15.29 5.88
N GLY A 74 11.86 15.79 6.14
CA GLY A 74 11.61 17.21 6.33
C GLY A 74 12.24 17.79 7.59
#